data_AF-A0A661STS4-F1
#
_entry.id   AF-A0A661STS4-F1
#
_cell.length_a   1.000
_cell.length_b   1.000
_cell.length_c   1.000
_cell.angle_alpha   90.00
_cell.angle_beta   90.00
_cell.angle_gamma   90.00
#
_symmetry.space_group_name_H-M   'P 1'
#
loop_
_entity.id
_entity.type
_entity.pdbx_description
1 polymer ?
#
loop_
_entity_poly.entity_id
_entity_poly.type
_entity_poly.pdbx_seq_one_letter_code
_entity_poly.pdbx_strand_id
1 'polypeptide(L)'
;MKIKNFTYSFLPPKFRPRYGLKKIKISNFRAFSKSVDIRIRPITVLIGPNSSGKSTLIKFLLMLQQTLETGEDAFLVTEGRHVSLGRFEDLKNRSSDAQHLEFEMELETEALPQNRIDEIKK
;
A
#
# COMPACT_ATOMS: atom_id res chain seq x y z
N MET A 1 -1.84 19.12 2.29
CA MET A 1 -1.45 18.93 3.71
C MET A 1 0.09 19.02 3.73
N LYS A 2 0.76 19.27 4.86
CA LYS A 2 2.24 19.19 4.91
C LYS A 2 2.60 18.13 5.93
N ILE A 3 2.86 16.91 5.49
CA ILE A 3 3.62 15.93 6.23
C ILE A 3 5.04 16.49 6.30
N LYS A 4 5.27 17.34 7.31
CA LYS A 4 6.63 17.74 7.69
C LYS A 4 7.40 16.45 7.92
N ASN A 5 8.48 16.27 7.16
CA ASN A 5 9.51 15.28 7.44
C ASN A 5 9.86 15.36 8.93
N PHE A 6 9.39 14.37 9.70
CA PHE A 6 9.72 14.25 11.11
C PHE A 6 11.17 13.77 11.14
N THR A 7 12.10 14.72 11.24
CA THR A 7 13.52 14.40 11.36
C THR A 7 13.69 13.63 12.67
N TYR A 8 14.01 12.34 12.58
CA TYR A 8 14.32 11.45 13.70
C TYR A 8 15.59 11.87 14.49
N SER A 9 16.09 13.10 14.31
CA SER A 9 17.36 13.58 14.84
C SER A 9 17.36 13.79 16.35
N PHE A 10 16.23 13.65 17.04
CA PHE A 10 16.10 13.81 18.49
C PHE A 10 15.77 12.52 19.26
N LEU A 11 15.63 11.37 18.59
CA LEU A 11 15.45 10.11 19.30
C LEU A 11 16.80 9.44 19.57
N PRO A 12 17.07 8.99 20.81
CA PRO A 12 18.29 8.25 21.11
C PRO A 12 18.35 7.00 20.21
N PRO A 13 19.53 6.62 19.68
CA PRO A 13 19.70 5.58 18.66
C PRO A 13 19.21 4.16 19.04
N LYS A 14 18.71 3.98 20.27
CA LYS A 14 18.16 2.72 20.81
C LYS A 14 16.65 2.57 20.65
N PHE A 15 15.92 3.60 20.20
CA PHE A 15 14.47 3.52 19.97
C PHE A 15 14.16 3.78 18.49
N ARG A 16 14.11 2.71 17.68
CA ARG A 16 13.50 2.76 16.35
C ARG A 16 12.03 2.39 16.53
N PRO A 17 11.09 3.36 16.51
CA PRO A 17 9.68 3.03 16.59
C PRO A 17 9.32 2.00 15.51
N ARG A 18 8.53 0.98 15.89
CA ARG A 18 8.07 -0.02 14.93
C ARG A 18 7.01 0.59 14.04
N TYR A 19 7.21 0.42 12.74
CA TYR A 19 6.20 0.63 11.71
C TYR A 19 5.98 -0.70 11.01
N GLY A 20 4.74 -1.04 10.72
CA GLY A 20 4.44 -2.30 10.05
C GLY A 20 3.12 -2.27 9.31
N LEU A 21 3.14 -2.74 8.07
CA LEU A 21 1.93 -3.10 7.36
C LEU A 21 1.44 -4.45 7.91
N LYS A 22 0.22 -4.47 8.46
CA LYS A 22 -0.39 -5.65 9.08
C LYS A 22 -1.31 -6.39 8.14
N LYS A 23 -2.00 -5.66 7.27
CA LYS A 23 -2.97 -6.23 6.36
C LYS A 23 -3.14 -5.34 5.14
N ILE A 24 -3.37 -5.99 3.99
CA ILE A 24 -3.86 -5.34 2.79
C ILE A 24 -5.09 -6.10 2.31
N LYS A 25 -6.16 -5.36 2.01
CA LYS A 25 -7.28 -5.86 1.24
C LYS A 25 -7.25 -5.22 -0.14
N ILE A 26 -7.40 -5.99 -1.21
CA ILE A 26 -7.38 -5.48 -2.59
C ILE A 26 -8.57 -6.08 -3.34
N SER A 27 -9.29 -5.26 -4.10
CA SER A 27 -10.38 -5.69 -4.97
C SER A 27 -10.27 -5.03 -6.34
N ASN A 28 -10.68 -5.76 -7.39
CA ASN A 28 -10.69 -5.29 -8.77
C ASN A 28 -9.33 -4.77 -9.28
N PHE A 29 -8.24 -5.46 -8.94
CA PHE A 29 -6.89 -5.11 -9.38
C PHE A 29 -6.23 -6.29 -10.12
N ARG A 30 -6.05 -6.16 -11.43
CA ARG A 30 -5.39 -7.12 -12.33
C ARG A 30 -5.82 -8.57 -12.13
N ALA A 31 -5.07 -9.37 -11.37
CA ALA A 31 -5.39 -10.78 -11.13
C ALA A 31 -6.48 -10.98 -10.06
N PHE A 32 -6.80 -9.94 -9.28
CA PHE A 32 -7.77 -9.98 -8.19
C PHE A 32 -9.11 -9.43 -8.67
N SER A 33 -9.98 -10.31 -9.20
CA SER A 33 -11.35 -9.95 -9.59
C SER A 33 -12.25 -9.73 -8.37
N LYS A 34 -12.09 -10.58 -7.35
CA LYS A 34 -12.77 -10.48 -6.05
C LYS A 34 -11.82 -9.88 -5.01
N SER A 35 -12.39 -9.43 -3.91
CA SER A 35 -11.62 -8.96 -2.76
C SER A 35 -10.73 -10.07 -2.20
N VAL A 36 -9.44 -9.78 -2.06
CA VAL A 36 -8.45 -10.63 -1.38
C VAL A 36 -7.98 -9.94 -0.12
N ASP A 37 -7.92 -10.68 0.99
CA ASP A 37 -7.47 -10.22 2.31
C ASP A 37 -6.13 -10.89 2.64
N ILE A 38 -5.08 -10.08 2.79
CA ILE A 38 -3.71 -10.54 2.92
C ILE A 38 -3.13 -10.01 4.22
N ARG A 39 -2.97 -10.91 5.19
CA ARG A 39 -2.25 -10.62 6.44
C ARG A 39 -0.75 -10.58 6.17
N ILE A 40 -0.08 -9.55 6.64
CA ILE A 40 1.35 -9.35 6.51
C ILE A 40 2.03 -9.54 7.87
N ARG A 41 3.04 -10.40 7.88
CA ARG A 41 3.92 -10.70 9.01
C ARG A 41 5.33 -10.22 8.69
N PRO A 42 6.20 -10.02 9.71
CA PRO A 42 7.59 -9.59 9.50
C PRO A 42 8.35 -10.41 8.44
N ILE A 43 8.04 -11.70 8.34
CA ILE A 43 8.44 -12.55 7.21
C ILE A 43 7.15 -13.08 6.58
N THR A 44 6.90 -12.70 5.33
CA THR A 44 5.75 -13.15 4.53
C THR A 44 6.26 -13.81 3.27
N VAL A 45 5.89 -15.08 3.05
CA VAL A 45 6.30 -15.84 1.85
C VAL A 45 5.09 -16.03 0.94
N LEU A 46 5.23 -15.62 -0.33
CA LEU A 46 4.19 -15.77 -1.34
C LEU A 46 4.41 -17.05 -2.14
N ILE A 47 3.54 -18.05 -1.98
CA ILE A 47 3.59 -19.32 -2.71
C ILE A 47 2.30 -19.57 -3.50
N GLY A 48 2.39 -20.36 -4.57
CA GLY A 48 1.24 -20.77 -5.37
C GLY A 48 1.54 -20.85 -6.88
N PRO A 49 0.59 -21.32 -7.70
CA PRO A 49 0.77 -21.50 -9.15
C PRO A 49 1.13 -20.21 -9.89
N ASN A 50 1.73 -20.33 -11.08
CA ASN A 50 1.92 -19.17 -11.95
C ASN A 50 0.58 -18.47 -12.21
N SER A 51 0.61 -17.15 -12.34
CA SER A 51 -0.57 -16.32 -12.54
C SER A 51 -1.58 -16.28 -11.37
N SER A 52 -1.25 -16.85 -10.20
CA SER A 52 -2.10 -16.77 -8.99
C SER A 52 -2.18 -15.37 -8.34
N GLY A 53 -1.57 -14.34 -8.94
CA GLY A 53 -1.59 -12.97 -8.42
C GLY A 53 -0.43 -12.58 -7.48
N LYS A 54 0.58 -13.43 -7.28
CA LYS A 54 1.76 -13.09 -6.46
C LYS A 54 2.49 -11.83 -6.95
N SER A 55 2.85 -11.79 -8.24
CA SER A 55 3.48 -10.61 -8.84
C SER A 55 2.52 -9.42 -8.88
N THR A 56 1.21 -9.66 -8.95
CA THR A 56 0.19 -8.60 -8.87
C THR A 56 0.25 -7.91 -7.51
N LEU A 57 0.32 -8.65 -6.40
CA LEU A 57 0.47 -8.08 -5.06
C LEU A 57 1.75 -7.24 -4.93
N ILE A 58 2.88 -7.75 -5.42
CA ILE A 58 4.16 -7.01 -5.37
C ILE A 58 4.06 -5.72 -6.19
N LYS A 59 3.49 -5.78 -7.39
CA LYS A 59 3.28 -4.62 -8.26
C LYS A 59 2.36 -3.58 -7.62
N PHE A 60 1.32 -4.00 -6.91
CA PHE A 60 0.45 -3.11 -6.15
C PHE A 60 1.24 -2.36 -5.07
N LEU A 61 2.07 -3.07 -4.29
CA LEU A 61 2.91 -2.46 -3.26
C LEU A 61 3.92 -1.46 -3.85
N LEU A 62 4.56 -1.80 -4.97
CA LEU A 62 5.50 -0.92 -5.66
C LEU A 62 4.81 0.34 -6.22
N MET A 63 3.57 0.19 -6.73
CA MET A 63 2.75 1.32 -7.17
C MET A 63 2.43 2.28 -6.01
N LEU A 64 2.06 1.73 -4.85
CA LEU A 64 1.83 2.56 -3.66
C LEU A 64 3.12 3.26 -3.21
N GLN A 65 4.24 2.54 -3.19
CA GLN A 65 5.53 3.11 -2.82
C GLN A 65 5.91 4.28 -3.74
N GLN A 66 5.85 4.12 -5.07
CA GLN A 66 6.18 5.22 -5.98
C GLN A 66 5.18 6.38 -5.86
N THR A 67 3.91 6.11 -5.55
CA THR A 67 2.91 7.17 -5.30
C THR A 67 3.33 8.01 -4.09
N LEU A 68 3.70 7.35 -2.98
CA LEU A 68 4.17 8.02 -1.76
C LEU A 68 5.48 8.80 -1.98
N GLU A 69 6.38 8.32 -2.83
CA GLU A 69 7.61 9.02 -3.19
C GLU A 69 7.37 10.26 -4.08
N THR A 70 6.26 10.29 -4.82
CA THR A 70 5.94 11.41 -5.74
C THR A 70 5.43 12.65 -4.99
N GLY A 71 4.78 12.46 -3.84
CA GLY A 71 4.32 13.55 -2.97
C GLY A 71 2.87 13.38 -2.51
N GLU A 72 2.44 14.23 -1.58
CA GLU A 72 1.12 14.12 -0.92
C GLU A 72 -0.08 14.34 -1.84
N ASP A 73 0.09 15.16 -2.89
CA ASP A 73 -1.00 15.51 -3.81
C ASP A 73 -1.02 14.60 -5.05
N ALA A 74 -0.11 13.62 -5.13
CA ALA A 74 -0.06 12.68 -6.23
C ALA A 74 -1.23 11.69 -6.14
N PHE A 75 -2.06 11.67 -7.17
CA PHE A 75 -2.97 10.55 -7.40
C PHE A 75 -2.17 9.28 -7.71
N LEU A 76 -2.77 8.10 -7.53
CA LEU A 76 -2.13 6.80 -7.77
C LEU A 76 -1.21 6.81 -9.00
N VAL A 77 0.10 6.77 -8.76
CA VAL A 77 1.13 6.86 -9.81
C VAL A 77 1.32 5.47 -10.37
N THR A 78 0.84 5.24 -11.60
CA THR A 78 0.85 3.93 -12.26
C THR A 78 2.09 3.69 -13.11
N GLU A 79 2.80 4.76 -13.46
CA GLU A 79 4.00 4.75 -14.29
C GLU A 79 5.16 5.37 -13.54
N GLY A 80 6.27 4.65 -13.42
CA GLY A 80 7.43 5.13 -12.68
C GLY A 80 8.57 4.15 -12.60
N ARG A 81 9.55 4.49 -11.75
CA ARG A 81 10.78 3.72 -11.58
C ARG A 81 10.55 2.32 -11.00
N HIS A 82 9.59 2.19 -10.08
CA HIS A 82 9.35 0.92 -9.38
C HIS A 82 8.45 -0.01 -10.17
N VAL A 83 7.44 0.54 -10.85
CA VAL A 83 6.52 -0.23 -11.67
C VAL A 83 5.91 0.60 -12.81
N SER A 84 5.67 -0.07 -13.93
CA SER A 84 4.90 0.43 -15.07
C SER A 84 3.65 -0.42 -15.24
N LEU A 85 2.48 0.17 -14.99
CA LEU A 85 1.20 -0.54 -14.93
C LEU A 85 0.19 -0.13 -16.00
N GLY A 86 0.50 0.87 -16.82
CA GLY A 86 -0.38 1.44 -17.83
C GLY A 86 -1.28 2.52 -17.27
N ARG A 87 -2.41 2.72 -17.94
CA ARG A 87 -3.45 3.66 -17.52
C ARG A 87 -4.24 3.07 -16.36
N PHE A 88 -5.10 3.89 -15.75
CA PHE A 88 -5.97 3.44 -14.66
C PHE A 88 -6.85 2.24 -15.08
N GLU A 89 -7.30 2.20 -16.33
CA GLU A 89 -8.09 1.10 -16.89
C GLU A 89 -7.30 -0.22 -16.93
N ASP A 90 -5.98 -0.16 -17.12
CA ASP A 90 -5.10 -1.33 -17.14
C ASP A 90 -4.84 -1.91 -15.74
N LEU A 91 -5.17 -1.15 -14.69
CA LEU A 91 -5.12 -1.64 -13.31
C LEU A 91 -6.30 -2.56 -13.00
N LYS A 92 -7.46 -2.32 -13.62
CA LYS A 92 -8.68 -3.06 -13.30
C LYS A 92 -8.58 -4.51 -13.75
N ASN A 93 -9.25 -5.39 -13.01
CA ASN A 93 -9.41 -6.76 -13.46
C ASN A 93 -10.32 -6.78 -14.70
N ARG A 94 -9.91 -7.46 -15.77
CA ARG A 94 -10.65 -7.50 -17.04
C ARG A 94 -11.94 -8.34 -17.00
N SER A 95 -12.13 -9.13 -15.95
CA SER A 95 -13.26 -10.04 -15.75
C SER A 95 -14.22 -9.55 -14.67
N SER A 96 -14.04 -8.31 -14.20
CA SER A 96 -14.85 -7.70 -13.15
C SER A 96 -15.67 -6.55 -13.75
N ASP A 97 -16.96 -6.52 -13.43
CA ASP A 97 -17.86 -5.43 -13.87
C ASP A 97 -17.76 -4.18 -12.97
N ALA A 98 -16.95 -4.24 -11.91
CA ALA A 98 -16.76 -3.13 -10.99
C ALA A 98 -16.05 -1.95 -11.68
N GLN A 99 -16.60 -0.75 -11.49
CA GLN A 99 -16.06 0.47 -12.11
C GLN A 99 -14.88 1.06 -11.35
N HIS A 100 -14.76 0.76 -10.06
CA HIS A 100 -13.71 1.26 -9.18
C HIS A 100 -12.76 0.14 -8.74
N LEU A 101 -11.53 0.53 -8.44
CA LEU A 101 -10.57 -0.27 -7.69
C LEU A 101 -10.73 0.07 -6.22
N GLU A 102 -10.65 -0.92 -5.34
CA GLU A 102 -10.74 -0.71 -3.90
C GLU A 102 -9.54 -1.36 -3.21
N PHE A 103 -8.98 -0.65 -2.23
CA PHE A 103 -8.00 -1.24 -1.33
C PHE A 103 -8.11 -0.67 0.08
N GLU A 104 -7.72 -1.48 1.05
CA GLU A 104 -7.66 -1.13 2.47
C GLU A 104 -6.30 -1.55 3.01
N MET A 105 -5.70 -0.75 3.88
CA MET A 105 -4.44 -1.08 4.54
C MET A 105 -4.56 -0.88 6.04
N GLU A 106 -4.09 -1.87 6.78
CA GLU A 106 -3.95 -1.78 8.24
C GLU A 106 -2.49 -1.57 8.59
N LEU A 107 -2.19 -0.48 9.29
CA LEU A 107 -0.85 -0.08 9.68
C LEU A 107 -0.71 -0.07 11.20
N GLU A 108 0.42 -0.57 11.69
CA GLU A 108 0.86 -0.42 13.07
C GLU A 108 2.00 0.60 13.12
N THR A 109 1.93 1.50 14.10
CA THR A 109 2.95 2.53 14.32
C THR A 109 3.08 2.80 15.83
N GLU A 110 4.31 2.84 16.32
CA GLU A 110 4.61 3.25 17.69
C GLU A 110 4.91 4.75 17.82
N ALA A 111 4.99 5.48 16.70
CA ALA A 111 5.43 6.88 16.69
C ALA A 111 4.31 7.92 16.52
N LEU A 112 3.12 7.52 16.10
CA LEU A 112 1.98 8.43 16.03
C LEU A 112 1.21 8.37 17.36
N PRO A 113 1.16 9.46 18.14
CA PRO A 113 0.36 9.47 19.36
C PRO A 113 -1.13 9.33 19.02
N GLN A 114 -1.90 8.70 19.92
CA GLN A 114 -3.29 8.26 19.65
C GLN A 114 -4.21 9.40 19.18
N ASN A 115 -4.03 10.60 19.75
CA ASN A 115 -4.77 11.79 19.35
C ASN A 115 -4.63 12.12 17.86
N ARG A 116 -3.45 11.91 17.25
CA ARG A 116 -3.25 12.13 15.81
C ARG A 116 -3.91 11.06 14.95
N ILE A 117 -3.98 9.83 15.46
CA ILE A 117 -4.70 8.75 14.79
C ILE A 117 -6.21 9.06 14.78
N ASP A 118 -6.74 9.57 15.87
CA ASP A 118 -8.15 9.93 15.99
C ASP A 118 -8.53 11.14 15.11
N GLU A 119 -7.60 12.09 14.91
CA GLU A 119 -7.75 13.20 13.95
C GLU A 119 -7.82 12.73 12.49
N ILE A 120 -7.03 11.72 12.10
CA ILE A 120 -7.01 11.18 10.73
C ILE A 120 -8.23 10.30 10.42
N LYS A 121 -8.84 9.69 11.46
CA LYS A 121 -10.02 8.83 11.33
C LYS A 121 -11.36 9.58 11.21
N LYS A 122 -11.37 10.89 11.49
CA LYS A 122 -12.54 11.76 11.31
C LYS A 122 -12.64 12.24 9.87
#